data_AF-A0AA97H1Y4-F1
#
_entry.id   AF-A0AA97H1Y4-F1
#
_cell.length_a   1.000
_cell.length_b   1.000
_cell.length_c   1.000
_cell.angle_alpha   90.00
_cell.angle_beta   90.00
_cell.angle_gamma   90.00
#
_symmetry.space_group_name_H-M   'P 1'
#
loop_
_entity.id
_entity.type
_entity.pdbx_description
1 polymer ?
#
loop_
_entity_poly.entity_id
_entity_poly.type
_entity_poly.pdbx_seq_one_letter_code
_entity_poly.pdbx_strand_id
1 'polypeptide(L)'
;MHAQTNQAAPNLTASKNALSTSVINLQKANDVKLMYYPCPATGQKHHMVGRGRGKAYKGAYPSTDLQINGYCTQCRDCKLFIISEYEPLWADVKSLGKYTSGNADYDLSNLATVYYTNDF
;
A
#
# COMPACT_ATOMS: atom_id res chain seq x y z
N MET A 1 22.21 -48.30 51.36
CA MET A 1 21.25 -47.18 51.48
C MET A 1 21.88 -45.98 50.78
N HIS A 2 21.62 -45.81 49.49
CA HIS A 2 22.22 -44.76 48.67
C HIS A 2 21.14 -43.70 48.39
N ALA A 3 21.39 -42.49 48.87
CA ALA A 3 20.52 -41.32 48.70
C ALA A 3 20.60 -40.83 47.24
N GLN A 4 19.45 -40.77 46.57
CA GLN A 4 19.32 -40.12 45.27
C GLN A 4 19.10 -38.62 45.48
N THR A 5 20.00 -37.82 44.93
CA THR A 5 19.93 -36.36 44.85
C THR A 5 19.03 -35.97 43.68
N ASN A 6 17.90 -35.32 43.96
CA ASN A 6 17.04 -34.73 42.93
C ASN A 6 17.72 -33.47 42.36
N GLN A 7 18.30 -33.59 41.16
CA GLN A 7 18.72 -32.43 40.36
C GLN A 7 17.50 -31.86 39.62
N ALA A 8 17.31 -30.55 39.75
CA ALA A 8 16.24 -29.79 39.12
C ALA A 8 16.32 -29.86 37.58
N ALA A 9 15.18 -30.08 36.93
CA ALA A 9 15.04 -30.03 35.48
C ALA A 9 15.18 -28.58 34.96
N PRO A 10 15.87 -28.34 33.83
CA PRO A 10 15.96 -27.01 33.22
C PRO A 10 14.63 -26.59 32.60
N ASN A 11 14.19 -25.38 32.98
CA ASN A 11 13.00 -24.70 32.51
C ASN A 11 13.12 -24.37 31.01
N LEU A 12 12.41 -25.13 30.17
CA LEU A 12 12.23 -24.86 28.74
C LEU A 12 11.08 -23.85 28.55
N THR A 13 11.36 -22.57 28.74
CA THR A 13 10.53 -21.50 28.16
C THR A 13 11.28 -20.84 27.01
N ALA A 14 11.13 -21.49 25.85
CA ALA A 14 11.58 -21.00 24.57
C ALA A 14 10.88 -19.68 24.21
N SER A 15 11.72 -18.74 23.77
CA SER A 15 11.41 -17.49 23.09
C SER A 15 10.20 -17.61 22.15
N LYS A 16 9.15 -16.83 22.41
CA LYS A 16 8.14 -16.44 21.42
C LYS A 16 8.18 -14.94 21.27
N ASN A 17 8.99 -14.56 20.29
CA ASN A 17 9.05 -13.27 19.67
C ASN A 17 7.72 -12.95 18.95
N ALA A 18 7.49 -11.65 18.75
CA ALA A 18 6.53 -11.02 17.83
C ALA A 18 5.05 -10.90 18.26
N LEU A 19 4.69 -9.71 18.74
CA LEU A 19 3.92 -8.75 17.93
C LEU A 19 4.01 -7.37 18.59
N SER A 20 5.02 -6.57 18.22
CA SER A 20 5.04 -5.16 18.57
C SER A 20 4.04 -4.44 17.67
N THR A 21 2.84 -4.24 18.19
CA THR A 21 1.79 -3.41 17.61
C THR A 21 2.36 -2.02 17.41
N SER A 22 2.81 -1.73 16.19
CA SER A 22 3.25 -0.40 15.79
C SER A 22 2.01 0.48 15.62
N VAL A 23 1.53 1.05 16.73
CA VAL A 23 0.50 2.08 16.72
C VAL A 23 1.13 3.33 16.10
N ILE A 24 0.96 3.52 14.80
CA ILE A 24 1.42 4.74 14.13
C ILE A 24 0.44 5.85 14.54
N ASN A 25 0.86 6.66 15.51
CA ASN A 25 0.26 7.97 15.79
C ASN A 25 0.48 8.86 14.55
N LEU A 26 -0.50 8.92 13.64
CA LEU A 26 -0.56 9.99 12.63
C LEU A 26 -1.04 11.28 13.31
N GLN A 27 -0.12 11.97 13.98
CA GLN A 27 -0.30 13.39 14.27
C GLN A 27 -0.12 14.19 12.98
N LYS A 28 -1.08 15.07 12.71
CA LYS A 28 -1.13 16.10 11.65
C LYS A 28 0.26 16.48 11.09
N ALA A 29 0.53 16.08 9.85
CA ALA A 29 1.66 16.59 9.08
C ALA A 29 1.14 17.56 8.01
N ASN A 30 1.29 18.86 8.27
CA ASN A 30 1.08 19.93 7.29
C ASN A 30 2.32 20.19 6.41
N ASP A 31 3.22 19.20 6.29
CA ASP A 31 4.29 19.20 5.29
C ASP A 31 4.21 17.86 4.56
N VAL A 32 3.69 17.87 3.33
CA VAL A 32 3.72 16.70 2.44
C VAL A 32 5.15 16.51 1.97
N LYS A 33 5.98 15.97 2.86
CA LYS A 33 7.25 15.36 2.51
C LYS A 33 6.90 14.26 1.52
N LEU A 34 7.42 14.31 0.29
CA LEU A 34 7.37 13.19 -0.65
C LEU A 34 8.08 12.01 0.01
N MET A 35 7.32 11.24 0.79
CA MET A 35 7.79 10.07 1.51
C MET A 35 7.96 9.00 0.46
N TYR A 36 9.21 8.69 0.14
CA TYR A 36 9.55 7.47 -0.55
C TYR A 36 8.97 6.30 0.26
N TYR A 37 8.04 5.55 -0.35
CA TYR A 37 7.50 4.32 0.22
C TYR A 37 8.08 3.13 -0.56
N PRO A 38 8.81 2.21 0.11
CA PRO A 38 9.37 1.05 -0.56
C PRO A 38 8.26 0.06 -0.93
N CYS A 39 8.43 -0.60 -2.07
CA CYS A 39 7.55 -1.68 -2.53
C CYS A 39 7.61 -2.84 -1.52
N PRO A 40 6.50 -3.25 -0.88
CA PRO A 40 6.53 -4.30 0.13
C PRO A 40 6.90 -5.67 -0.43
N ALA A 41 6.72 -5.88 -1.75
CA ALA A 41 7.09 -7.13 -2.40
C ALA A 41 8.60 -7.29 -2.64
N THR A 42 9.34 -6.18 -2.84
CA THR A 42 10.76 -6.22 -3.26
C THR A 42 11.70 -5.43 -2.34
N GLY A 43 11.18 -4.58 -1.47
CA GLY A 43 11.95 -3.60 -0.67
C GLY A 43 12.54 -2.45 -1.50
N GLN A 44 12.38 -2.45 -2.82
CA GLN A 44 12.90 -1.45 -3.75
C GLN A 44 11.83 -0.42 -4.11
N LYS A 45 12.15 0.51 -5.03
CA LYS A 45 11.16 1.46 -5.55
C LYS A 45 10.05 0.69 -6.27
N HIS A 46 8.82 1.21 -6.19
CA HIS A 46 7.70 0.65 -6.97
C HIS A 46 7.99 0.74 -8.47
N HIS A 47 7.98 -0.41 -9.16
CA HIS A 47 8.00 -0.46 -10.61
C HIS A 47 6.58 -0.30 -11.15
N MET A 48 6.17 0.95 -11.34
CA MET A 48 4.84 1.32 -11.84
C MET A 48 4.75 1.13 -13.36
N VAL A 49 3.61 0.63 -13.84
CA VAL A 49 3.28 0.55 -15.27
C VAL A 49 1.88 1.02 -15.60
N GLY A 50 1.69 1.50 -16.83
CA GLY A 50 0.41 1.99 -17.33
C GLY A 50 -0.65 0.89 -17.42
N ARG A 51 -1.88 1.23 -16.99
CA ARG A 51 -3.09 0.39 -17.01
C ARG A 51 -4.27 1.12 -17.66
N GLY A 52 -3.99 2.03 -18.58
CA GLY A 52 -5.00 2.78 -19.32
C GLY A 52 -5.68 3.89 -18.49
N ARG A 53 -6.97 4.11 -18.72
CA ARG A 53 -7.74 5.20 -18.07
C ARG A 53 -8.16 4.81 -16.66
N GLY A 54 -8.28 5.80 -15.77
CA GLY A 54 -8.75 5.61 -14.40
C GLY A 54 -9.88 6.57 -14.06
N LYS A 55 -10.94 6.07 -13.41
CA LYS A 55 -11.96 6.91 -12.77
C LYS A 55 -12.04 6.59 -11.29
N ALA A 56 -12.01 7.62 -10.45
CA ALA A 56 -12.18 7.47 -9.01
C ALA A 56 -13.40 8.25 -8.54
N TYR A 57 -14.29 7.58 -7.79
CA TYR A 57 -15.51 8.15 -7.24
C TYR A 57 -15.43 8.17 -5.71
N LYS A 58 -16.00 9.20 -5.09
CA LYS A 58 -16.08 9.31 -3.63
C LYS A 58 -17.18 8.43 -3.08
N GLY A 59 -16.89 7.63 -2.06
CA GLY A 59 -17.85 6.75 -1.39
C GLY A 59 -17.79 5.31 -1.86
N ALA A 60 -18.79 4.51 -1.46
CA ALA A 60 -18.91 3.12 -1.87
C ALA A 60 -19.56 2.98 -3.25
N TYR A 61 -19.37 1.84 -3.92
CA TYR A 61 -20.14 1.48 -5.11
C TYR A 61 -21.65 1.48 -4.80
N PRO A 62 -22.53 2.02 -5.67
CA PRO A 62 -22.27 2.64 -6.97
C PRO A 62 -22.32 4.18 -6.94
N SER A 63 -21.49 4.83 -6.12
CA SER A 63 -21.46 6.30 -6.06
C SER A 63 -21.24 6.98 -7.42
N THR A 64 -21.93 8.10 -7.65
CA THR A 64 -21.77 8.91 -8.87
C THR A 64 -20.90 10.14 -8.66
N ASP A 65 -20.33 10.33 -7.46
CA ASP A 65 -19.50 11.49 -7.12
C ASP A 65 -18.08 11.33 -7.71
N LEU A 66 -17.91 11.68 -8.99
CA LEU A 66 -16.66 11.55 -9.71
C LEU A 66 -15.63 12.58 -9.23
N GLN A 67 -14.51 12.09 -8.72
CA GLN A 67 -13.45 12.93 -8.16
C GLN A 67 -12.21 13.04 -9.06
N ILE A 68 -11.90 11.99 -9.84
CA ILE A 68 -10.77 11.94 -10.78
C ILE A 68 -11.21 11.22 -12.06
N ASN A 69 -10.88 11.78 -13.22
CA ASN A 69 -10.98 11.13 -14.53
C ASN A 69 -9.66 11.29 -15.28
N GLY A 70 -8.74 10.35 -15.08
CA GLY A 70 -7.37 10.46 -15.54
C GLY A 70 -6.79 9.11 -15.93
N TYR A 71 -5.61 8.82 -15.40
CA TYR A 71 -4.77 7.69 -15.79
C TYR A 71 -4.58 6.72 -14.63
N CYS A 72 -4.46 5.44 -14.96
CA CYS A 72 -4.21 4.40 -13.99
C CYS A 72 -2.81 3.83 -14.21
N THR A 73 -2.02 3.76 -13.14
CA THR A 73 -0.77 3.00 -13.12
C THR A 73 -0.79 1.98 -11.99
N GLN A 74 -0.09 0.86 -12.15
CA GLN A 74 -0.03 -0.21 -11.17
C GLN A 74 1.41 -0.72 -11.01
N CYS A 75 1.83 -0.98 -9.78
CA CYS A 75 3.08 -1.62 -9.49
C CYS A 75 3.04 -3.08 -9.97
N ARG A 76 4.03 -3.49 -10.76
CA ARG A 76 4.12 -4.87 -11.27
C ARG A 76 4.23 -5.91 -10.16
N ASP A 77 4.88 -5.56 -9.05
CA ASP A 77 5.27 -6.51 -8.01
C ASP A 77 4.22 -6.61 -6.89
N CYS A 78 3.91 -5.50 -6.23
CA CYS A 78 2.99 -5.48 -5.07
C CYS A 78 1.55 -5.09 -5.40
N LYS A 79 1.25 -4.84 -6.68
CA LYS A 79 -0.08 -4.53 -7.21
C LYS A 79 -0.78 -3.27 -6.68
N LEU A 80 -0.09 -2.46 -5.87
CA LEU A 80 -0.48 -1.10 -5.55
C LEU A 80 -0.75 -0.32 -6.84
N PHE A 81 -1.90 0.33 -6.93
CA PHE A 81 -2.27 1.15 -8.07
C PHE A 81 -2.52 2.60 -7.65
N ILE A 82 -2.37 3.49 -8.62
CA ILE A 82 -2.62 4.92 -8.50
C ILE A 82 -3.54 5.31 -9.65
N ILE A 83 -4.61 6.04 -9.33
CA ILE A 83 -5.41 6.78 -10.30
C ILE A 83 -5.11 8.25 -10.11
N SER A 84 -4.53 8.90 -11.12
CA SER A 84 -4.06 10.27 -11.08
C SER A 84 -4.62 11.11 -12.23
N GLU A 85 -4.72 12.42 -12.02
CA GLU A 85 -5.14 13.38 -13.04
C GLU A 85 -4.19 13.39 -14.25
N TYR A 86 -2.88 13.40 -13.98
CA TYR A 86 -1.84 13.35 -15.01
C TYR A 86 -1.20 11.96 -15.10
N GLU A 87 -0.69 11.63 -16.30
CA GLU A 87 0.00 10.36 -16.58
C GLU A 87 1.46 10.41 -16.09
N PRO A 88 1.83 9.71 -15.01
CA PRO A 88 3.17 9.79 -14.44
C PRO A 88 4.29 9.25 -15.32
N LEU A 89 3.97 8.42 -16.34
CA LEU A 89 4.98 7.83 -17.21
C LEU A 89 5.37 8.73 -18.39
N TRP A 90 4.75 9.90 -18.54
CA TRP A 90 5.11 10.88 -19.56
C TRP A 90 6.27 11.76 -19.10
N ALA A 91 7.24 11.98 -19.99
CA ALA A 91 8.52 12.62 -19.67
C ALA A 91 8.39 14.04 -19.08
N ASP A 92 7.36 14.79 -19.48
CA ASP A 92 7.16 16.18 -19.06
C ASP A 92 6.24 16.33 -17.84
N VAL A 93 5.70 15.24 -17.30
CA VAL A 93 4.79 15.26 -16.15
C VAL A 93 5.60 15.30 -14.85
N LYS A 94 5.48 16.40 -14.11
CA LYS A 94 6.22 16.63 -12.86
C LYS A 94 5.38 16.41 -11.60
N SER A 95 4.08 16.15 -11.75
CA SER A 95 3.12 15.98 -10.66
C SER A 95 2.01 15.03 -11.08
N LEU A 96 1.42 14.31 -10.12
CA LEU A 96 0.23 13.47 -10.35
C LEU A 96 -1.06 14.30 -10.42
N GLY A 97 -1.04 15.56 -10.00
CA GLY A 97 -2.25 16.34 -9.75
C GLY A 97 -3.04 15.73 -8.61
N LYS A 98 -4.38 15.75 -8.70
CA LYS A 98 -5.21 14.98 -7.77
C LYS A 98 -5.03 13.48 -8.04
N TYR A 99 -4.81 12.70 -6.99
CA TYR A 99 -4.64 11.27 -7.12
C TYR A 99 -5.31 10.51 -5.97
N THR A 100 -5.56 9.24 -6.18
CA THR A 100 -5.90 8.28 -5.13
C THR A 100 -5.12 6.99 -5.39
N SER A 101 -4.96 6.18 -4.36
CA SER A 101 -4.29 4.89 -4.45
C SER A 101 -5.12 3.78 -3.81
N GLY A 102 -4.81 2.56 -4.21
CA GLY A 102 -5.40 1.36 -3.64
C GLY A 102 -4.49 0.17 -3.90
N ASN A 103 -4.95 -1.00 -3.50
CA ASN A 103 -4.28 -2.26 -3.81
C ASN A 103 -5.29 -3.23 -4.41
N ALA A 104 -4.84 -4.06 -5.36
CA ALA A 104 -5.64 -5.09 -5.98
C ALA A 104 -4.83 -6.39 -5.97
N ASP A 105 -5.45 -7.53 -5.68
CA ASP A 105 -4.72 -8.81 -5.66
C ASP A 105 -4.47 -9.39 -7.07
N TYR A 106 -4.73 -8.59 -8.11
CA TYR A 106 -4.65 -8.97 -9.51
C TYR A 106 -4.19 -7.81 -10.40
N ASP A 107 -3.83 -8.14 -11.63
CA ASP A 107 -3.48 -7.16 -12.64
C ASP A 107 -4.73 -6.42 -13.13
N LEU A 108 -4.71 -5.09 -13.02
CA LEU A 108 -5.79 -4.27 -13.55
C LEU A 108 -5.85 -4.33 -15.08
N SER A 109 -7.04 -4.07 -15.63
CA SER A 109 -7.26 -3.96 -17.07
C SER A 109 -6.29 -2.94 -17.68
N ASN A 110 -5.81 -3.22 -18.90
CA ASN A 110 -5.00 -2.26 -19.67
C ASN A 110 -5.85 -1.19 -20.39
N LEU A 111 -7.18 -1.24 -20.25
CA LEU A 111 -8.10 -0.30 -20.90
C LEU A 111 -8.61 0.76 -19.93
N ALA A 112 -9.29 0.32 -18.86
CA ALA A 112 -9.91 1.21 -17.89
C ALA A 112 -10.08 0.56 -16.52
N THR A 113 -9.88 1.36 -15.47
CA THR A 113 -10.15 1.00 -14.07
C THR A 113 -11.13 1.99 -13.45
N VAL A 114 -12.06 1.48 -12.65
CA VAL A 114 -12.96 2.30 -11.82
C VAL A 114 -12.72 1.95 -10.36
N TYR A 115 -12.55 2.98 -9.53
CA TYR A 115 -12.31 2.83 -8.10
C TYR A 115 -13.28 3.69 -7.29
N TYR A 116 -13.78 3.15 -6.19
CA TYR A 116 -14.70 3.80 -5.26
C TYR A 116 -14.01 3.85 -3.91
N THR A 117 -13.76 5.05 -3.40
CA THR A 117 -12.97 5.25 -2.19
C THR A 117 -13.39 6.53 -1.47
N ASN A 118 -13.04 6.66 -0.19
CA ASN A 118 -13.14 7.93 0.52
C ASN A 118 -11.80 8.66 0.64
N ASP A 119 -10.71 8.03 0.20
CA ASP A 119 -9.34 8.49 0.38
C ASP A 119 -8.84 9.23 -0.88
N PHE A 120 -8.69 10.56 -0.80
CA PHE A 120 -8.20 11.46 -1.85
C PHE A 120 -7.23 12.49 -1.29
#